data_AF-A7SAB3-F1
#
_entry.id   AF-A7SAB3-F1
#
_cell.length_a   1.000
_cell.length_b   1.000
_cell.length_c   1.000
_cell.angle_alpha   90.00
_cell.angle_beta   90.00
_cell.angle_gamma   90.00
#
_symmetry.space_group_name_H-M   'P 1'
#
loop_
_entity.id
_entity.type
_entity.pdbx_description
1 polymer ?
#
loop_
_entity_poly.entity_id
_entity_poly.type
_entity_poly.pdbx_seq_one_letter_code
_entity_poly.pdbx_strand_id
1 'polypeptide(L)' 'MPTSCVPINKCNTDATGWLNGAHPTVAQGIVTRQVCFHWNSNCCNWSVNIQIRNCGDSFYVYRLVGTPNCQLRYCST' A
#
# COMPACT_ATOMS: atom_id res chain seq x y z
N MET A 1 2.85 -3.53 -4.93
CA MET A 1 2.40 -2.16 -4.58
C MET A 1 3.63 -1.26 -4.57
N PRO A 2 3.55 0.00 -5.03
CA PRO A 2 4.70 0.92 -4.96
C PRO A 2 5.14 1.16 -3.51
N THR A 3 6.45 1.24 -3.27
CA THR A 3 7.04 1.48 -1.93
C THR A 3 7.47 2.94 -1.72
N SER A 4 7.05 3.82 -2.62
CA SER A 4 7.28 5.26 -2.59
C SER A 4 5.99 6.00 -2.90
N CYS A 5 5.93 7.26 -2.48
CA CYS A 5 4.76 8.10 -2.65
C CYS A 5 4.40 8.27 -4.13
N VAL A 6 3.25 7.70 -4.52
CA VAL A 6 2.71 7.80 -5.88
C VAL A 6 1.91 9.09 -6.00
N PRO A 7 2.00 9.87 -7.09
CA PRO A 7 1.17 11.05 -7.30
C PRO A 7 -0.34 10.77 -7.18
N ILE A 8 -1.10 11.80 -6.81
CA ILE A 8 -2.57 11.77 -6.80
C ILE A 8 -3.13 11.50 -8.22
N ASN A 9 -4.39 11.12 -8.33
CA ASN A 9 -5.07 10.84 -9.59
C ASN A 9 -4.40 9.71 -10.42
N LYS A 10 -3.86 8.70 -9.73
CA LYS A 10 -3.29 7.49 -10.34
C LYS A 10 -4.06 6.26 -9.86
N CYS A 11 -3.89 5.14 -10.57
CA CYS A 11 -4.51 3.87 -10.20
C CYS A 11 -6.05 3.96 -10.12
N ASN A 12 -6.62 4.84 -10.94
CA ASN A 12 -8.05 5.13 -11.08
C ASN A 12 -8.72 5.49 -9.73
N THR A 13 -8.11 6.43 -9.01
CA THR A 13 -8.60 7.00 -7.75
C THR A 13 -8.03 8.40 -7.56
N ASP A 14 -8.66 9.22 -6.72
CA ASP A 14 -8.17 10.56 -6.42
C ASP A 14 -7.00 10.49 -5.42
N ALA A 15 -7.15 9.68 -4.35
CA ALA A 15 -6.11 9.48 -3.33
C ALA A 15 -5.40 8.13 -3.48
N THR A 16 -4.18 8.17 -4.03
CA THR A 16 -3.42 6.98 -4.41
C THR A 16 -2.76 6.31 -3.20
N GLY A 17 -3.06 5.03 -2.98
CA GLY A 17 -2.46 4.20 -1.94
C GLY A 17 -1.10 3.61 -2.33
N TRP A 18 -0.12 3.70 -1.45
CA TRP A 18 1.23 3.16 -1.60
C TRP A 18 1.74 2.56 -0.28
N LEU A 19 2.69 1.62 -0.38
CA LEU A 19 3.24 0.93 0.78
C LEU A 19 4.30 1.79 1.46
N ASN A 20 4.07 2.17 2.71
CA ASN A 20 5.06 2.88 3.52
C ASN A 20 6.07 1.90 4.10
N GLY A 21 7.19 1.73 3.40
CA GLY A 21 8.29 0.84 3.74
C GLY A 21 8.52 -0.25 2.69
N ALA A 22 9.45 -1.16 2.98
CA ALA A 22 9.80 -2.25 2.08
C ALA A 22 8.85 -3.45 2.21
N HIS A 23 8.68 -4.18 1.11
CA HIS A 23 8.07 -5.50 1.13
C HIS A 23 8.92 -6.47 1.99
N PRO A 24 8.30 -7.45 2.66
CA PRO A 24 9.04 -8.42 3.47
C PRO A 24 9.95 -9.32 2.63
N THR A 25 11.00 -9.84 3.25
CA THR A 25 11.73 -11.00 2.74
C THR A 25 10.97 -12.29 3.08
N VAL A 26 11.33 -13.40 2.44
CA VAL A 26 10.74 -14.72 2.73
C VAL A 26 10.89 -15.11 4.20
N ALA A 27 12.08 -14.85 4.78
CA ALA A 27 12.39 -15.19 6.17
C ALA A 27 11.55 -14.40 7.20
N GLN A 28 11.05 -13.21 6.83
CA GLN A 28 10.21 -12.40 7.70
C GLN A 28 8.76 -12.92 7.80
N GLY A 29 8.33 -13.80 6.90
CA GLY A 29 6.99 -14.35 6.91
C GLY A 29 5.89 -13.30 6.71
N ILE A 30 4.83 -13.37 7.53
CA ILE A 30 3.73 -12.40 7.50
C ILE A 30 4.11 -11.21 8.37
N VAL A 31 4.17 -10.03 7.77
CA VAL A 31 4.45 -8.78 8.49
C VAL A 31 3.31 -7.79 8.33
N THR A 32 3.15 -6.93 9.32
CA THR A 32 2.29 -5.76 9.21
C THR A 32 3.05 -4.60 8.56
N ARG A 33 2.43 -3.94 7.60
CA ARG A 33 2.94 -2.72 6.96
C ARG A 33 1.84 -1.67 6.87
N GLN A 34 2.24 -0.41 6.96
CA GLN A 34 1.34 0.71 6.77
C GLN A 34 1.22 1.01 5.27
N VAL A 35 0.01 1.16 4.78
CA VAL A 35 -0.27 1.78 3.48
C VAL A 35 -0.68 3.21 3.74
N CYS A 36 -0.06 4.14 3.03
CA CYS A 36 -0.37 5.56 3.04
C CYS A 36 -1.17 5.91 1.79
N PHE A 37 -2.12 6.82 1.91
CA PHE A 37 -2.88 7.38 0.78
C PHE A 37 -2.46 8.83 0.58
N HIS A 38 -1.89 9.11 -0.59
CA HIS A 38 -1.44 10.44 -0.96
C HIS A 38 -2.63 11.32 -1.34
N TRP A 39 -2.74 12.48 -0.72
CA TRP A 39 -3.73 13.49 -1.07
C TRP A 39 -3.17 14.89 -0.86
N ASN A 40 -3.55 15.83 -1.73
CA ASN A 40 -3.00 17.19 -1.76
C ASN A 40 -1.45 17.18 -1.78
N SER A 41 -0.82 17.80 -0.79
CA SER A 41 0.64 17.83 -0.60
C SER A 41 1.15 16.82 0.42
N ASN A 42 0.27 16.00 1.02
CA ASN A 42 0.63 15.03 2.04
C ASN A 42 0.64 13.60 1.47
N CYS A 43 1.83 13.02 1.36
CA CYS A 43 2.04 11.65 0.92
C CYS A 43 1.37 10.59 1.81
N CYS A 44 1.01 10.92 3.05
CA CYS A 44 0.31 10.01 3.95
C CYS A 44 -0.86 10.74 4.66
N ASN A 45 -1.80 11.25 3.87
CA ASN A 45 -2.97 11.95 4.41
C ASN A 45 -3.92 11.00 5.17
N TRP A 46 -4.06 9.77 4.67
CA TRP A 46 -4.69 8.66 5.39
C TRP A 46 -3.74 7.48 5.44
N SER A 47 -3.96 6.57 6.39
CA SER A 47 -3.24 5.32 6.42
C SER A 47 -4.06 4.17 7.01
N VAL A 48 -3.67 2.96 6.64
CA VAL A 48 -4.19 1.70 7.20
C VAL A 48 -3.05 0.70 7.35
N ASN A 49 -3.19 -0.21 8.30
CA ASN A 49 -2.27 -1.33 8.45
C ASN A 49 -2.82 -2.55 7.69
N ILE A 50 -1.97 -3.17 6.87
CA ILE A 50 -2.25 -4.41 6.15
C ILE A 50 -1.23 -5.47 6.51
N GLN A 51 -1.55 -6.73 6.24
CA GLN A 51 -0.58 -7.83 6.36
C GLN A 51 -0.07 -8.21 4.97
N ILE A 52 1.23 -8.45 4.87
CA ILE A 52 1.91 -8.82 3.63
C ILE A 52 2.78 -10.03 3.90
N ARG A 53 2.78 -10.98 2.96
CA ARG A 53 3.70 -12.12 2.94
C ARG A 53 4.43 -12.16 1.61
N ASN A 54 5.73 -12.42 1.66
CA ASN A 54 6.52 -12.77 0.49
C ASN A 54 6.44 -14.30 0.27
N CYS A 55 5.98 -14.74 -0.91
CA CYS A 55 5.84 -16.15 -1.25
C CYS A 55 7.03 -16.71 -2.06
N GLY A 56 8.20 -16.07 -1.99
CA GLY A 56 9.42 -16.47 -2.68
C GLY A 56 9.60 -15.71 -3.99
N ASP A 57 10.10 -16.39 -5.01
CA ASP A 57 10.48 -15.77 -6.28
C ASP A 57 9.28 -15.39 -7.17
N SER A 58 8.05 -15.63 -6.71
CA SER A 58 6.86 -15.53 -7.55
C SER A 58 6.05 -14.24 -7.32
N PHE A 59 5.60 -14.00 -6.08
CA PHE A 59 4.67 -12.91 -5.80
C PHE A 59 4.56 -12.60 -4.29
N TYR A 60 3.89 -11.48 -4.00
CA TYR A 60 3.48 -11.09 -2.66
C TYR A 60 1.98 -11.29 -2.49
N VAL A 61 1.57 -11.78 -1.32
CA VAL A 61 0.16 -11.85 -0.93
C VAL A 61 -0.13 -10.74 0.05
N TYR A 62 -1.20 -9.98 -0.22
CA TYR A 62 -1.64 -8.86 0.58
C TYR A 62 -2.99 -9.17 1.19
N ARG A 63 -3.10 -9.07 2.51
CA ARG A 63 -4.39 -9.05 3.20
C ARG A 63 -4.77 -7.59 3.40
N LEU A 64 -5.46 -7.05 2.40
CA LEU A 64 -5.94 -5.68 2.40
C LEU A 64 -7.14 -5.52 3.33
N VAL A 65 -7.31 -4.31 3.86
CA VAL A 65 -8.48 -3.91 4.65
C VAL A 65 -9.30 -2.87 3.87
N GLY A 66 -10.54 -2.64 4.28
CA GLY A 66 -11.35 -1.56 3.70
C GLY A 66 -10.66 -0.21 3.83
N THR A 67 -10.77 0.63 2.80
CA THR A 67 -10.22 1.98 2.86
C THR A 67 -11.05 2.86 3.81
N PRO A 68 -10.43 3.79 4.54
CA PRO A 68 -11.13 4.59 5.55
C PRO A 68 -12.05 5.66 4.95
N ASN A 69 -11.98 5.90 3.64
CA ASN A 69 -12.76 6.91 2.92
C ASN A 69 -12.98 6.48 1.46
N CYS A 70 -13.94 7.09 0.76
CA CYS A 70 -14.47 6.67 -0.53
C CYS A 70 -13.49 6.81 -1.69
N GLN A 71 -12.68 7.86 -1.70
CA GLN A 71 -11.82 8.23 -2.84
C GLN A 71 -10.40 7.64 -2.74
N LEU A 72 -10.24 6.53 -2.04
CA LEU A 72 -8.95 5.90 -1.75
C LEU A 72 -8.88 4.54 -2.44
N ARG A 73 -7.75 4.23 -3.09
CA ARG A 73 -7.52 2.91 -3.69
C ARG A 73 -6.06 2.49 -3.53
N TYR A 74 -5.85 1.21 -3.28
CA TYR A 74 -4.52 0.60 -3.28
C TYR A 74 -3.96 0.55 -4.70
N CYS A 75 -2.74 1.05 -4.91
CA CYS A 75 -2.08 0.91 -6.20
C CYS A 75 -1.26 -0.39 -6.27
N SER A 76 -1.45 -1.19 -7.32
CA SER A 76 -0.58 -2.32 -7.64
C SER A 76 -0.02 -2.18 -9.06
N THR A 77 1.12 -2.83 -9.28
CA THR A 77 1.75 -3.06 -10.58
C THR A 77 1.26 -4.37 -11.16
#